data_AF-A0A4R5V2U7-F1
#
_entry.id   AF-A0A4R5V2U7-F1
#
_cell.length_a   1.000
_cell.length_b   1.000
_cell.length_c   1.000
_cell.angle_alpha   90.00
_cell.angle_beta   90.00
_cell.angle_gamma   90.00
#
_symmetry.space_group_name_H-M   'P 1'
#
loop_
_entity.id
_entity.type
_entity.pdbx_description
1 polymer ?
#
loop_
_entity_poly.entity_id
_entity_poly.type
_entity_poly.pdbx_seq_one_letter_code
_entity_poly.pdbx_strand_id
1 'polypeptide(L)'
;MLNLKKLMNKPFFLLIYCFCLFQSISFAQQKVWLDSDTGNEMDDLYAIAYLVKVPGIDLIGLSSAHFNNADLNVFEKWNAYETATLKPVEESQRLNEEILAAMGRMDIPHPLGADRQIGRAWGQQDPRDSPAAQAIIAEARKMKGEEKLHVLTLGAMTNVATALILAPDIKDKIRLFSLGSWYTPESQAWNKSEFNIRCDLNSFDYLLNLEGLDFTIMTTTTSFALKFDRDETYARLDENVAIEKILADRWRVHNPQDKTRVMWDLALVMAYVHPEWATVSSVMTPPENTPRVVQVYTEIDADKMREEFWRLLKES
;
A
#
# COMPACT_ATOMS: atom_id res chain seq x y z
N MET A 1 -20.83 4.64 -85.06
CA MET A 1 -21.72 3.50 -84.73
C MET A 1 -20.86 2.26 -84.59
N LEU A 2 -21.14 1.49 -83.55
CA LEU A 2 -20.59 0.19 -83.14
C LEU A 2 -19.23 0.10 -82.44
N ASN A 3 -19.38 -0.43 -81.24
CA ASN A 3 -18.46 -0.83 -80.22
C ASN A 3 -18.40 -2.39 -80.19
N LEU A 4 -17.46 -2.93 -79.43
CA LEU A 4 -17.28 -4.31 -78.95
C LEU A 4 -16.64 -5.38 -79.87
N LYS A 5 -15.43 -5.82 -79.47
CA LYS A 5 -15.17 -7.09 -78.75
C LYS A 5 -13.70 -7.11 -78.29
N LYS A 6 -13.44 -7.01 -76.97
CA LYS A 6 -13.18 -8.10 -76.01
C LYS A 6 -11.77 -8.72 -76.14
N LEU A 7 -10.88 -8.35 -75.21
CA LEU A 7 -9.85 -9.25 -74.69
C LEU A 7 -9.87 -9.18 -73.15
N MET A 8 -9.64 -10.33 -72.54
CA MET A 8 -10.03 -10.74 -71.20
C MET A 8 -9.04 -10.38 -70.08
N ASN A 9 -9.62 -10.18 -68.89
CA ASN A 9 -9.20 -10.67 -67.56
C ASN A 9 -7.73 -10.57 -67.14
N LYS A 10 -7.45 -9.69 -66.14
CA LYS A 10 -6.92 -10.07 -64.81
C LYS A 10 -7.30 -9.00 -63.77
N PRO A 11 -7.88 -9.34 -62.61
CA PRO A 11 -8.00 -8.40 -61.50
C PRO A 11 -6.65 -8.28 -60.80
N PHE A 12 -6.12 -7.06 -60.74
CA PHE A 12 -4.92 -6.71 -59.99
C PHE A 12 -5.29 -6.65 -58.51
N PHE A 13 -5.05 -7.73 -57.76
CA PHE A 13 -5.15 -7.73 -56.30
C PHE A 13 -3.95 -6.94 -55.75
N LEU A 14 -4.20 -5.69 -55.36
CA LEU A 14 -3.24 -4.88 -54.63
C LEU A 14 -3.20 -5.38 -53.18
N LEU A 15 -2.22 -6.23 -52.85
CA LEU A 15 -1.98 -6.70 -51.50
C LEU A 15 -1.35 -5.53 -50.70
N ILE A 16 -2.16 -4.82 -49.91
CA ILE A 16 -1.67 -3.83 -48.94
C ILE A 16 -1.11 -4.63 -47.76
N TYR A 17 0.22 -4.75 -47.70
CA TYR A 17 0.92 -5.25 -46.52
C TYR A 17 0.84 -4.17 -45.43
N CYS A 18 -0.17 -4.28 -44.56
CA CYS A 18 -0.24 -3.48 -43.35
C CYS A 18 0.81 -4.04 -42.37
N PHE A 19 2.00 -3.44 -42.36
CA PHE A 19 3.05 -3.76 -41.41
C PHE A 19 2.61 -3.20 -40.05
N CYS A 20 1.83 -3.97 -39.28
CA CYS A 20 1.57 -3.67 -37.89
C CYS A 20 2.87 -3.83 -37.11
N LEU A 21 3.62 -2.74 -36.97
CA LEU A 21 4.64 -2.59 -35.95
C LEU A 21 3.95 -2.75 -34.60
N PHE A 22 4.00 -3.95 -34.03
CA PHE A 22 3.77 -4.14 -32.60
C PHE A 22 4.92 -3.44 -31.88
N GLN A 23 4.76 -2.14 -31.65
CA GLN A 23 5.51 -1.49 -30.58
C GLN A 23 5.04 -2.16 -29.29
N SER A 24 5.91 -3.00 -28.74
CA SER A 24 5.80 -3.44 -27.35
C SER A 24 5.91 -2.15 -26.54
N ILE A 25 4.78 -1.61 -26.11
CA ILE A 25 4.76 -0.63 -25.04
C ILE A 25 5.23 -1.42 -23.83
N SER A 26 6.53 -1.35 -23.55
CA SER A 26 7.07 -1.78 -22.26
C SER A 26 6.48 -0.80 -21.27
N PHE A 27 5.34 -1.15 -20.67
CA PHE A 27 4.92 -0.48 -19.44
C PHE A 27 6.08 -0.67 -18.47
N ALA A 28 6.74 0.43 -18.10
CA ALA A 28 7.76 0.37 -17.07
C ALA A 28 7.12 -0.25 -15.82
N GLN A 29 7.78 -1.26 -15.26
CA GLN A 29 7.32 -1.93 -14.05
C GLN A 29 7.12 -0.87 -12.97
N GLN A 30 5.94 -0.86 -12.32
CA GLN A 30 5.62 0.17 -11.33
C GLN A 30 6.55 0.03 -10.14
N LYS A 31 7.28 1.11 -9.81
CA LYS A 31 8.20 1.14 -8.68
C LYS A 31 7.44 1.46 -7.41
N VAL A 32 7.43 0.50 -6.50
CA VAL A 32 6.65 0.52 -5.26
C VAL A 32 7.57 0.54 -4.05
N TRP A 33 7.24 1.40 -3.10
CA TRP A 33 7.79 1.44 -1.75
C TRP A 33 6.67 1.14 -0.77
N LEU A 34 6.83 0.11 0.05
CA LEU A 34 5.89 -0.23 1.13
C LEU A 34 6.44 0.27 2.47
N ASP A 35 5.61 0.93 3.27
CA ASP A 35 5.94 1.41 4.61
C ASP A 35 4.91 0.83 5.59
N SER A 36 5.36 -0.08 6.45
CA SER A 36 4.47 -0.96 7.23
C SER A 36 4.80 -0.95 8.71
N ASP A 37 3.78 -0.80 9.56
CA ASP A 37 3.89 -0.93 11.00
C ASP A 37 3.65 -2.38 11.44
N THR A 38 4.27 -3.33 10.76
CA THR A 38 4.08 -4.80 10.87
C THR A 38 4.05 -5.37 12.29
N GLY A 39 4.67 -4.68 13.26
CA GLY A 39 4.59 -5.03 14.68
C GLY A 39 3.21 -4.83 15.30
N ASN A 40 2.36 -4.00 14.71
CA ASN A 40 1.07 -3.56 15.19
C ASN A 40 -0.01 -4.64 15.11
N GLU A 41 -0.45 -4.99 13.91
CA GLU A 41 -1.56 -5.92 13.69
C GLU A 41 -1.09 -7.10 12.83
N MET A 42 -2.02 -7.93 12.37
CA MET A 42 -1.68 -9.17 11.66
C MET A 42 -1.76 -9.04 10.13
N ASP A 43 -2.52 -8.07 9.62
CA ASP A 43 -2.84 -7.92 8.22
C ASP A 43 -1.72 -7.30 7.38
N ASP A 44 -0.82 -6.51 7.97
CA ASP A 44 0.45 -6.11 7.35
C ASP A 44 1.21 -7.31 6.77
N LEU A 45 1.27 -8.42 7.52
CA LEU A 45 2.01 -9.60 7.10
C LEU A 45 1.40 -10.22 5.85
N TYR A 46 0.07 -10.23 5.76
CA TYR A 46 -0.68 -10.70 4.60
C TYR A 46 -0.45 -9.77 3.41
N ALA A 47 -0.45 -8.45 3.65
CA ALA A 47 -0.20 -7.43 2.64
C ALA A 47 1.21 -7.54 2.05
N ILE A 48 2.24 -7.72 2.88
CA ILE A 48 3.64 -7.91 2.45
C ILE A 48 3.76 -9.23 1.68
N ALA A 49 3.26 -10.34 2.24
CA ALA A 49 3.33 -11.65 1.59
C ALA A 49 2.66 -11.66 0.21
N TYR A 50 1.55 -10.93 0.08
CA TYR A 50 0.89 -10.72 -1.20
C TYR A 50 1.76 -9.90 -2.15
N LEU A 51 2.14 -8.68 -1.77
CA LEU A 51 2.82 -7.73 -2.65
C LEU A 51 4.16 -8.26 -3.18
N VAL A 52 4.91 -8.99 -2.35
CA VAL A 52 6.18 -9.61 -2.74
C VAL A 52 6.00 -10.64 -3.86
N LYS A 53 4.83 -11.29 -3.95
CA LYS A 53 4.52 -12.28 -4.99
C LYS A 53 3.87 -11.69 -6.24
N VAL A 54 3.39 -10.44 -6.19
CA VAL A 54 2.66 -9.85 -7.33
C VAL A 54 3.58 -9.70 -8.55
N PRO A 55 3.24 -10.32 -9.69
CA PRO A 55 4.02 -10.15 -10.91
C PRO A 55 3.85 -8.73 -11.47
N GLY A 56 4.92 -8.15 -12.00
CA GLY A 56 4.86 -6.83 -12.64
C GLY A 56 4.85 -5.62 -11.69
N ILE A 57 4.98 -5.85 -10.39
CA ILE A 57 5.32 -4.81 -9.41
C ILE A 57 6.82 -4.88 -9.09
N ASP A 58 7.50 -3.75 -9.15
CA ASP A 58 8.89 -3.62 -8.73
C ASP A 58 8.91 -3.08 -7.30
N LEU A 59 8.86 -3.99 -6.32
CA LEU A 59 8.93 -3.63 -4.90
C LEU A 59 10.38 -3.28 -4.55
N ILE A 60 10.69 -1.99 -4.63
CA ILE A 60 12.06 -1.46 -4.46
C ILE A 60 12.41 -1.11 -3.02
N GLY A 61 11.45 -1.21 -2.09
CA GLY A 61 11.72 -1.03 -0.67
C GLY A 61 10.56 -1.42 0.25
N LEU A 62 10.90 -1.86 1.45
CA LEU A 62 9.99 -2.18 2.55
C LEU A 62 10.50 -1.54 3.85
N SER A 63 10.04 -0.35 4.21
CA SER A 63 10.41 0.28 5.49
C SER A 63 9.48 -0.09 6.64
N SER A 64 10.02 0.00 7.85
CA SER A 64 9.24 -0.11 9.09
C SER A 64 8.63 1.24 9.48
N ALA A 65 7.36 1.22 9.86
CA ALA A 65 6.68 2.33 10.50
C ALA A 65 6.46 2.03 11.99
N HIS A 66 6.36 3.08 12.79
CA HIS A 66 6.03 2.96 14.20
C HIS A 66 4.51 2.89 14.42
N PHE A 67 4.10 2.25 15.51
CA PHE A 67 2.72 2.25 16.00
C PHE A 67 2.64 2.84 17.43
N ASN A 68 3.50 3.83 17.72
CA ASN A 68 3.55 4.48 19.03
C ASN A 68 2.19 5.05 19.43
N ASN A 69 1.65 4.54 20.53
CA ASN A 69 0.41 5.02 21.11
C ASN A 69 0.46 4.93 22.64
N ALA A 70 -0.39 5.70 23.31
CA ALA A 70 -0.43 5.73 24.78
C ALA A 70 -0.84 4.38 25.39
N ASP A 71 -1.69 3.63 24.70
CA ASP A 71 -2.22 2.35 25.15
C ASP A 71 -1.13 1.28 25.30
N LEU A 72 0.01 1.41 24.60
CA LEU A 72 1.17 0.55 24.82
C LEU A 72 1.61 0.51 26.29
N ASN A 73 1.39 1.58 27.06
CA ASN A 73 1.82 1.64 28.47
C ASN A 73 0.82 1.05 29.46
N VAL A 74 -0.44 0.83 29.04
CA VAL A 74 -1.54 0.58 29.98
C VAL A 74 -2.49 -0.54 29.57
N PHE A 75 -2.53 -0.91 28.29
CA PHE A 75 -3.53 -1.80 27.75
C PHE A 75 -2.97 -3.18 27.48
N GLU A 76 -3.60 -4.18 28.09
CA GLU A 76 -3.23 -5.60 27.98
C GLU A 76 -3.35 -6.15 26.55
N LYS A 77 -4.06 -5.48 25.64
CA LYS A 77 -4.18 -5.90 24.23
C LYS A 77 -2.81 -6.04 23.57
N TRP A 78 -1.83 -5.23 23.98
CA TRP A 78 -0.46 -5.27 23.45
C TRP A 78 0.44 -6.30 24.17
N ASN A 79 -0.13 -7.18 25.02
CA ASN A 79 0.60 -8.19 25.80
C ASN A 79 1.35 -9.24 24.99
N ALA A 80 1.20 -9.29 23.66
CA ALA A 80 2.11 -10.06 22.81
C ALA A 80 3.56 -9.56 22.93
N TYR A 81 3.76 -8.34 23.44
CA TYR A 81 5.05 -7.74 23.71
C TYR A 81 5.21 -7.37 25.19
N GLU A 82 6.44 -7.43 25.67
CA GLU A 82 6.80 -6.74 26.91
C GLU A 82 6.85 -5.23 26.64
N THR A 83 5.79 -4.52 27.02
CA THR A 83 5.61 -3.12 26.63
C THR A 83 6.64 -2.17 27.23
N ALA A 84 7.21 -2.50 28.39
CA ALA A 84 8.23 -1.68 29.06
C ALA A 84 9.54 -1.56 28.26
N THR A 85 9.83 -2.53 27.39
CA THR A 85 11.06 -2.59 26.57
C THR A 85 10.78 -2.47 25.08
N LEU A 86 9.49 -2.45 24.69
CA LEU A 86 9.06 -2.40 23.30
C LEU A 86 9.50 -1.09 22.62
N LYS A 87 10.13 -1.24 21.46
CA LYS A 87 10.35 -0.17 20.50
C LYS A 87 9.58 -0.50 19.23
N PRO A 88 8.40 0.12 19.02
CA PRO A 88 7.48 -0.28 17.95
C PRO A 88 8.11 -0.38 16.57
N VAL A 89 8.92 0.60 16.16
CA VAL A 89 9.56 0.57 14.83
C VAL A 89 10.58 -0.57 14.68
N GLU A 90 11.30 -0.93 15.74
CA GLU A 90 12.27 -2.04 15.72
C GLU A 90 11.54 -3.39 15.63
N GLU A 91 10.36 -3.52 16.23
CA GLU A 91 9.54 -4.72 16.09
C GLU A 91 8.92 -4.85 14.70
N SER A 92 8.42 -3.76 14.12
CA SER A 92 8.00 -3.74 12.71
C SER A 92 9.14 -4.12 11.78
N GLN A 93 10.35 -3.61 12.03
CA GLN A 93 11.55 -3.95 11.28
C GLN A 93 11.89 -5.45 11.36
N ARG A 94 11.87 -6.01 12.59
CA ARG A 94 12.15 -7.43 12.83
C ARG A 94 11.19 -8.34 12.05
N LEU A 95 9.90 -8.01 12.03
CA LEU A 95 8.88 -8.79 11.32
C LEU A 95 8.99 -8.63 9.80
N ASN A 96 9.31 -7.43 9.30
CA ASN A 96 9.62 -7.23 7.88
C ASN A 96 10.77 -8.14 7.43
N GLU A 97 11.86 -8.17 8.20
CA GLU A 97 13.01 -9.04 7.92
C GLU A 97 12.65 -10.52 8.00
N GLU A 98 11.84 -10.93 8.98
CA GLU A 98 11.36 -12.31 9.13
C GLU A 98 10.56 -12.77 7.91
N ILE A 99 9.64 -11.93 7.41
CA ILE A 99 8.82 -12.21 6.22
C ILE A 99 9.69 -12.26 4.97
N LEU A 100 10.55 -11.25 4.75
CA LEU A 100 11.44 -11.22 3.59
C LEU A 100 12.38 -12.43 3.57
N ALA A 101 12.93 -12.83 4.72
CA ALA A 101 13.77 -14.01 4.85
C ALA A 101 13.00 -15.29 4.51
N ALA A 102 11.78 -15.46 5.03
CA ALA A 102 10.92 -16.61 4.76
C ALA A 102 10.52 -16.72 3.28
N MET A 103 10.50 -15.60 2.56
CA MET A 103 10.20 -15.52 1.14
C MET A 103 11.44 -15.50 0.24
N GLY A 104 12.65 -15.55 0.81
CA GLY A 104 13.91 -15.47 0.05
C GLY A 104 14.13 -14.13 -0.64
N ARG A 105 13.57 -13.04 -0.10
CA ARG A 105 13.54 -11.70 -0.68
C ARG A 105 14.29 -10.64 0.12
N MET A 106 15.34 -11.05 0.83
CA MET A 106 16.25 -10.12 1.53
C MET A 106 17.03 -9.19 0.58
N ASP A 107 16.92 -9.38 -0.74
CA ASP A 107 17.38 -8.44 -1.76
C ASP A 107 16.62 -7.11 -1.76
N ILE A 108 15.37 -7.10 -1.27
CA ILE A 108 14.56 -5.88 -1.15
C ILE A 108 15.14 -4.99 -0.05
N PRO A 109 15.51 -3.72 -0.32
CA PRO A 109 15.95 -2.79 0.72
C PRO A 109 14.90 -2.60 1.81
N HIS A 110 15.28 -2.74 3.07
CA HIS A 110 14.37 -2.65 4.21
C HIS A 110 14.90 -1.74 5.32
N PRO A 111 15.00 -0.41 5.09
CA PRO A 111 15.57 0.49 6.07
C PRO A 111 14.64 0.74 7.27
N LEU A 112 15.25 0.91 8.44
CA LEU A 112 14.55 1.30 9.67
C LEU A 112 13.88 2.67 9.50
N GLY A 113 12.62 2.78 9.91
CA GLY A 113 11.89 4.05 9.88
C GLY A 113 12.10 4.93 11.10
N ALA A 114 11.30 5.99 11.14
CA ALA A 114 11.25 6.96 12.22
C ALA A 114 10.82 6.30 13.55
N ASP A 115 11.46 6.72 14.64
CA ASP A 115 11.19 6.17 15.97
C ASP A 115 9.85 6.64 16.57
N ARG A 116 9.27 7.71 16.04
CA ARG A 116 8.02 8.35 16.49
C ARG A 116 7.55 9.43 15.51
N GLN A 117 6.39 10.03 15.81
CA GLN A 117 5.73 11.02 14.98
C GLN A 117 6.59 12.24 14.62
N ILE A 118 6.25 12.89 13.52
CA ILE A 118 6.72 14.24 13.21
C ILE A 118 6.13 15.25 14.20
N GLY A 119 6.78 16.41 14.33
CA GLY A 119 6.30 17.46 15.25
C GLY A 119 6.23 16.99 16.71
N ARG A 120 5.15 17.35 17.41
CA ARG A 120 4.89 17.08 18.83
C ARG A 120 3.42 16.72 19.06
N ALA A 121 3.07 16.27 20.25
CA ALA A 121 1.69 15.91 20.63
C ALA A 121 0.67 17.05 20.51
N TRP A 122 1.14 18.31 20.39
CA TRP A 122 0.32 19.51 20.23
C TRP A 122 0.42 20.13 18.82
N GLY A 123 0.92 19.40 17.82
CA GLY A 123 1.09 19.87 16.44
C GLY A 123 2.55 20.01 16.01
N GLN A 124 2.79 20.83 14.97
CA GLN A 124 4.08 21.08 14.29
C GLN A 124 4.45 20.06 13.20
N GLN A 125 5.42 20.43 12.36
CA GLN A 125 5.89 19.66 11.20
C GLN A 125 7.41 19.44 11.25
N ASP A 126 8.00 19.41 12.46
CA ASP A 126 9.42 19.07 12.58
C ASP A 126 9.64 17.66 12.01
N PRO A 127 10.46 17.50 10.95
CA PRO A 127 10.67 16.20 10.33
C PRO A 127 11.33 15.22 11.32
N ARG A 128 11.01 13.93 11.18
CA ARG A 128 11.67 12.86 11.95
C ARG A 128 12.57 12.05 11.02
N ASP A 129 13.75 12.61 10.73
CA ASP A 129 14.69 11.99 9.80
C ASP A 129 15.04 10.54 10.20
N SER A 130 15.10 9.65 9.22
CA SER A 130 15.30 8.22 9.39
C SER A 130 15.94 7.61 8.14
N PRO A 131 16.58 6.42 8.25
CA PRO A 131 17.05 5.68 7.08
C PRO A 131 15.96 5.46 6.02
N ALA A 132 14.72 5.16 6.43
CA ALA A 132 13.59 5.02 5.51
C ALA A 132 13.25 6.32 4.78
N ALA A 133 13.14 7.45 5.49
CA ALA A 133 12.85 8.74 4.86
C ALA A 133 13.93 9.12 3.83
N GLN A 134 15.21 8.93 4.17
CA GLN A 134 16.33 9.17 3.26
C GLN A 134 16.31 8.25 2.04
N ALA A 135 15.95 6.97 2.21
CA ALA A 135 15.82 6.03 1.11
C ALA A 135 14.66 6.40 0.17
N ILE A 136 13.51 6.81 0.71
CA ILE A 136 12.38 7.32 -0.10
C ILE A 136 12.83 8.55 -0.93
N ILE A 137 13.54 9.50 -0.31
CA ILE A 137 14.08 10.67 -1.03
C ILE A 137 15.01 10.22 -2.17
N ALA A 138 15.92 9.29 -1.88
CA ALA A 138 16.88 8.80 -2.86
C ALA A 138 16.20 8.10 -4.03
N GLU A 139 15.24 7.21 -3.77
CA GLU A 139 14.50 6.51 -4.82
C GLU A 139 13.62 7.46 -5.62
N ALA A 140 12.87 8.37 -4.96
CA ALA A 140 12.05 9.35 -5.66
C ALA A 140 12.88 10.21 -6.61
N ARG A 141 14.10 10.63 -6.21
CA ARG A 141 14.99 11.42 -7.07
C ARG A 141 15.48 10.66 -8.31
N LYS A 142 15.52 9.33 -8.28
CA LYS A 142 15.89 8.49 -9.43
C LYS A 142 14.78 8.39 -10.49
N MET A 143 13.54 8.78 -10.18
CA MET A 143 12.45 8.76 -11.16
C MET A 143 12.73 9.71 -12.32
N LYS A 144 12.49 9.23 -13.55
CA LYS A 144 12.78 9.96 -14.80
C LYS A 144 11.51 10.27 -15.57
N GLY A 145 11.45 11.45 -16.19
CA GLY A 145 10.31 11.84 -17.01
C GLY A 145 9.01 11.84 -16.21
N GLU A 146 8.04 11.04 -16.65
CA GLU A 146 6.72 10.88 -16.00
C GLU A 146 6.69 9.72 -15.00
N GLU A 147 7.80 9.00 -14.78
CA GLU A 147 7.86 7.96 -13.74
C GLU A 147 7.59 8.58 -12.36
N LYS A 148 6.81 7.85 -11.55
CA LYS A 148 6.59 8.17 -10.15
C LYS A 148 6.98 6.99 -9.27
N LEU A 149 7.47 7.30 -8.08
CA LEU A 149 7.58 6.36 -6.98
C LEU A 149 6.21 6.24 -6.33
N HIS A 150 5.66 5.03 -6.31
CA HIS A 150 4.42 4.73 -5.62
C HIS A 150 4.74 4.35 -4.18
N VAL A 151 4.33 5.17 -3.22
CA VAL A 151 4.55 4.90 -1.79
C VAL A 151 3.23 4.44 -1.20
N LEU A 152 3.21 3.24 -0.64
CA LEU A 152 2.07 2.67 0.08
C LEU A 152 2.40 2.68 1.58
N THR A 153 1.59 3.35 2.39
CA THR A 153 1.74 3.39 3.85
C THR A 153 0.61 2.60 4.51
N LEU A 154 0.96 1.51 5.17
CA LEU A 154 0.05 0.66 5.93
C LEU A 154 -0.13 1.16 7.37
N GLY A 155 0.88 1.87 7.90
CA GLY A 155 0.87 2.46 9.23
C GLY A 155 0.92 3.98 9.26
N ALA A 156 1.54 4.52 10.31
CA ALA A 156 1.80 5.96 10.44
C ALA A 156 2.64 6.49 9.26
N MET A 157 2.22 7.61 8.64
CA MET A 157 2.84 8.18 7.43
C MET A 157 4.08 9.05 7.72
N THR A 158 4.73 8.82 8.86
CA THR A 158 5.84 9.64 9.36
C THR A 158 7.03 9.66 8.41
N ASN A 159 7.37 8.51 7.81
CA ASN A 159 8.52 8.38 6.91
C ASN A 159 8.33 9.19 5.63
N VAL A 160 7.18 9.05 4.95
CA VAL A 160 6.90 9.78 3.70
C VAL A 160 6.66 11.27 3.94
N ALA A 161 6.00 11.64 5.05
CA ALA A 161 5.84 13.05 5.42
C ALA A 161 7.21 13.68 5.69
N THR A 162 8.07 13.01 6.45
CA THR A 162 9.46 13.44 6.68
C THR A 162 10.23 13.60 5.37
N ALA A 163 10.13 12.64 4.45
CA ALA A 163 10.78 12.71 3.15
C ALA A 163 10.37 13.96 2.36
N LEU A 164 9.06 14.27 2.32
CA LEU A 164 8.52 15.43 1.63
C LEU A 164 8.84 16.77 2.33
N ILE A 165 8.97 16.77 3.66
CA ILE A 165 9.41 17.95 4.42
C ILE A 165 10.89 18.24 4.16
N LEU A 166 11.75 17.21 4.19
CA LEU A 166 13.19 17.35 4.00
C LEU A 166 13.59 17.60 2.54
N ALA A 167 12.83 17.06 1.59
CA ALA A 167 13.10 17.18 0.16
C ALA A 167 11.82 17.52 -0.63
N PRO A 168 11.30 18.76 -0.54
CA PRO A 168 10.08 19.15 -1.24
C PRO A 168 10.15 18.99 -2.77
N ASP A 169 11.36 18.94 -3.35
CA ASP A 169 11.60 18.73 -4.78
C ASP A 169 11.09 17.38 -5.32
N ILE A 170 10.86 16.39 -4.44
CA ILE A 170 10.41 15.06 -4.86
C ILE A 170 8.89 14.93 -4.99
N LYS A 171 8.12 15.95 -4.57
CA LYS A 171 6.65 15.89 -4.49
C LYS A 171 6.00 15.38 -5.77
N ASP A 172 6.39 15.95 -6.91
CA ASP A 172 5.78 15.62 -8.21
C ASP A 172 6.23 14.23 -8.74
N LYS A 173 7.21 13.62 -8.09
CA LYS A 173 7.70 12.27 -8.36
C LYS A 173 7.11 11.20 -7.44
N ILE A 174 6.24 11.59 -6.50
CA ILE A 174 5.58 10.65 -5.57
C ILE A 174 4.09 10.53 -5.93
N ARG A 175 3.60 9.30 -5.88
CA ARG A 175 2.18 9.00 -5.74
C ARG A 175 1.98 8.25 -4.43
N LEU A 176 1.20 8.85 -3.53
CA LEU A 176 0.99 8.32 -2.19
C LEU A 176 -0.34 7.58 -2.11
N PHE A 177 -0.29 6.40 -1.51
CA PHE A 177 -1.43 5.58 -1.15
C PHE A 177 -1.34 5.30 0.36
N SER A 178 -2.38 5.61 1.14
CA SER A 178 -2.35 5.37 2.58
C SER A 178 -3.57 4.60 3.08
N LEU A 179 -3.39 3.77 4.10
CA LEU A 179 -4.48 3.26 4.91
C LEU A 179 -4.72 4.23 6.07
N GLY A 180 -5.97 4.63 6.25
CA GLY A 180 -6.39 5.32 7.47
C GLY A 180 -7.57 6.26 7.26
N SER A 181 -7.93 6.92 8.35
CA SER A 181 -9.13 7.76 8.45
C SER A 181 -10.43 7.01 8.14
N TRP A 182 -11.55 7.67 8.40
CA TRP A 182 -12.88 7.23 8.00
C TRP A 182 -13.48 8.28 7.09
N TYR A 183 -14.27 7.81 6.13
CA TYR A 183 -15.07 8.66 5.26
C TYR A 183 -16.45 8.03 5.06
N THR A 184 -17.50 8.85 5.10
CA THR A 184 -18.87 8.43 4.82
C THR A 184 -19.35 9.18 3.59
N PRO A 185 -19.45 8.52 2.41
CA PRO A 185 -19.81 9.19 1.16
C PRO A 185 -21.14 9.94 1.20
N GLU A 186 -22.15 9.39 1.87
CA GLU A 186 -23.51 9.94 1.90
C GLU A 186 -23.58 11.30 2.61
N SER A 187 -22.78 11.47 3.66
CA SER A 187 -22.70 12.71 4.44
C SER A 187 -21.47 13.56 4.10
N GLN A 188 -20.60 13.05 3.23
CA GLN A 188 -19.27 13.61 2.93
C GLN A 188 -18.44 13.89 4.19
N ALA A 189 -18.66 13.11 5.24
CA ALA A 189 -18.07 13.35 6.55
C ALA A 189 -16.74 12.62 6.70
N TRP A 190 -15.72 13.36 7.12
CA TRP A 190 -14.44 12.82 7.54
C TRP A 190 -14.42 12.55 9.04
N ASN A 191 -13.73 11.49 9.44
CA ASN A 191 -13.35 11.28 10.83
C ASN A 191 -11.92 10.73 10.87
N LYS A 192 -11.01 11.53 11.43
CA LYS A 192 -9.58 11.19 11.58
C LYS A 192 -9.27 10.34 12.81
N SER A 193 -10.26 9.99 13.62
CA SER A 193 -10.10 9.11 14.78
C SER A 193 -9.94 7.66 14.33
N GLU A 194 -8.77 7.36 13.78
CA GLU A 194 -8.33 6.07 13.27
C GLU A 194 -6.92 5.79 13.82
N PHE A 195 -6.55 4.52 13.98
CA PHE A 195 -5.34 4.10 14.67
C PHE A 195 -4.05 4.64 14.02
N ASN A 196 -3.86 4.44 12.71
CA ASN A 196 -2.67 4.90 12.00
C ASN A 196 -2.57 6.42 12.02
N ILE A 197 -3.70 7.10 11.80
CA ILE A 197 -3.76 8.57 11.89
C ILE A 197 -3.46 9.04 13.32
N ARG A 198 -3.88 8.33 14.36
CA ARG A 198 -3.60 8.69 15.75
C ARG A 198 -2.14 8.50 16.13
N CYS A 199 -1.45 7.54 15.51
CA CYS A 199 -0.02 7.34 15.70
C CYS A 199 0.80 8.55 15.20
N ASP A 200 0.36 9.20 14.11
CA ASP A 200 0.95 10.46 13.64
C ASP A 200 -0.06 11.36 12.89
N LEU A 201 -0.90 12.06 13.66
CA LEU A 201 -1.90 12.99 13.10
C LEU A 201 -1.25 14.16 12.37
N ASN A 202 -0.08 14.58 12.83
CA ASN A 202 0.67 15.68 12.24
C ASN A 202 1.11 15.33 10.81
N SER A 203 1.56 14.09 10.58
CA SER A 203 1.93 13.62 9.24
C SER A 203 0.73 13.62 8.29
N PHE A 204 -0.42 13.12 8.74
CA PHE A 204 -1.62 13.10 7.92
C PHE A 204 -2.12 14.50 7.59
N ASP A 205 -2.14 15.40 8.58
CA ASP A 205 -2.51 16.81 8.35
C ASP A 205 -1.54 17.51 7.40
N TYR A 206 -0.24 17.28 7.53
CA TYR A 206 0.76 17.80 6.60
C TYR A 206 0.48 17.33 5.16
N LEU A 207 0.24 16.04 4.96
CA LEU A 207 0.01 15.44 3.64
C LEU A 207 -1.29 15.92 3.00
N LEU A 208 -2.38 16.03 3.77
CA LEU A 208 -3.64 16.62 3.32
C LEU A 208 -3.47 18.09 2.93
N ASN A 209 -2.60 18.82 3.62
CA ASN A 209 -2.33 20.24 3.37
C ASN A 209 -1.34 20.49 2.20
N LEU A 210 -0.58 19.47 1.78
CA LEU A 210 0.49 19.61 0.79
C LEU A 210 -0.05 19.67 -0.63
N GLU A 211 -0.43 20.86 -1.11
CA GLU A 211 -0.98 21.09 -2.46
C GLU A 211 -0.17 20.46 -3.61
N GLY A 212 -0.87 19.85 -4.56
CA GLY A 212 -0.29 19.16 -5.71
C GLY A 212 0.17 17.73 -5.46
N LEU A 213 0.28 17.27 -4.19
CA LEU A 213 0.56 15.85 -3.91
C LEU A 213 -0.54 14.95 -4.49
N ASP A 214 -0.14 13.91 -5.22
CA ASP A 214 -1.03 12.86 -5.72
C ASP A 214 -1.31 11.87 -4.58
N PHE A 215 -2.47 11.98 -3.95
CA PHE A 215 -2.79 11.29 -2.70
C PHE A 215 -4.11 10.53 -2.79
N THR A 216 -4.03 9.21 -2.63
CA THR A 216 -5.16 8.27 -2.58
C THR A 216 -5.24 7.61 -1.21
N ILE A 217 -6.42 7.58 -0.60
CA ILE A 217 -6.60 7.08 0.76
C ILE A 217 -7.56 5.88 0.74
N MET A 218 -7.10 4.74 1.24
CA MET A 218 -7.97 3.64 1.64
C MET A 218 -8.54 3.98 3.01
N THR A 219 -9.85 4.22 3.05
CA THR A 219 -10.51 4.52 4.33
C THR A 219 -10.83 3.25 5.08
N THR A 220 -10.90 3.35 6.39
CA THR A 220 -11.30 2.23 7.25
C THR A 220 -12.70 1.75 6.85
N THR A 221 -13.63 2.68 6.60
CA THR A 221 -15.02 2.39 6.15
C THR A 221 -15.06 1.41 4.98
N THR A 222 -14.19 1.60 3.98
CA THR A 222 -14.15 0.77 2.77
C THR A 222 -13.38 -0.53 2.99
N SER A 223 -12.22 -0.46 3.62
CA SER A 223 -11.39 -1.65 3.86
C SER A 223 -12.04 -2.66 4.82
N PHE A 224 -13.00 -2.24 5.66
CA PHE A 224 -13.84 -3.14 6.48
C PHE A 224 -14.51 -4.28 5.72
N ALA A 225 -14.70 -4.15 4.41
CA ALA A 225 -15.33 -5.18 3.59
C ALA A 225 -14.46 -6.44 3.41
N LEU A 226 -13.13 -6.32 3.44
CA LEU A 226 -12.24 -7.47 3.30
C LEU A 226 -12.02 -8.14 4.66
N LYS A 227 -12.60 -9.33 4.82
CA LYS A 227 -12.47 -10.13 6.05
C LYS A 227 -12.13 -11.56 5.72
N PHE A 228 -11.30 -12.16 6.57
CA PHE A 228 -10.98 -13.59 6.52
C PHE A 228 -11.57 -14.30 7.75
N ASP A 229 -11.94 -15.56 7.59
CA ASP A 229 -12.29 -16.46 8.68
C ASP A 229 -11.05 -17.23 9.15
N ARG A 230 -10.90 -17.36 10.46
CA ARG A 230 -9.75 -18.01 11.08
C ARG A 230 -9.60 -19.48 10.69
N ASP A 231 -10.69 -20.24 10.75
CA ASP A 231 -10.61 -21.69 10.56
C ASP A 231 -10.43 -22.01 9.07
N GLU A 232 -11.02 -21.23 8.17
CA GLU A 232 -10.73 -21.30 6.74
C GLU A 232 -9.28 -20.91 6.43
N THR A 233 -8.77 -19.87 7.09
CA THR A 233 -7.37 -19.43 6.97
C THR A 233 -6.43 -20.55 7.39
N TYR A 234 -6.62 -21.14 8.58
CA TYR A 234 -5.79 -22.26 9.04
C TYR A 234 -5.91 -23.51 8.17
N ALA A 235 -7.08 -23.79 7.59
CA ALA A 235 -7.25 -24.92 6.68
C ALA A 235 -6.53 -24.71 5.34
N ARG A 236 -6.29 -23.46 4.94
CA ARG A 236 -5.59 -23.10 3.70
C ARG A 236 -4.08 -22.98 3.88
N LEU A 237 -3.60 -22.63 5.07
CA LEU A 237 -2.17 -22.47 5.33
C LEU A 237 -1.46 -23.82 5.54
N ASP A 238 -0.27 -23.96 4.96
CA ASP A 238 0.63 -25.11 5.18
C ASP A 238 1.79 -24.70 6.10
N GLU A 239 1.81 -25.24 7.32
CA GLU A 239 2.85 -24.92 8.31
C GLU A 239 4.26 -25.41 7.93
N ASN A 240 4.39 -26.23 6.87
CA ASN A 240 5.70 -26.61 6.33
C ASN A 240 6.28 -25.52 5.41
N VAL A 241 5.48 -24.55 4.98
CA VAL A 241 5.91 -23.39 4.20
C VAL A 241 6.16 -22.22 5.16
N ALA A 242 7.40 -21.73 5.22
CA ALA A 242 7.84 -20.78 6.25
C ALA A 242 6.96 -19.52 6.34
N ILE A 243 6.64 -18.89 5.20
CA ILE A 243 5.78 -17.69 5.19
C ILE A 243 4.36 -18.01 5.65
N GLU A 244 3.79 -19.13 5.24
CA GLU A 244 2.44 -19.52 5.63
C GLU A 244 2.33 -19.85 7.13
N LYS A 245 3.38 -20.48 7.67
CA LYS A 245 3.51 -20.70 9.12
C LYS A 245 3.56 -19.38 9.89
N ILE A 246 4.33 -18.39 9.43
CA ILE A 246 4.37 -17.06 10.03
C ILE A 246 2.97 -16.42 10.05
N LEU A 247 2.23 -16.49 8.94
CA LEU A 247 0.86 -15.96 8.87
C LEU A 247 -0.11 -16.66 9.83
N ALA A 248 0.01 -17.99 9.98
CA ALA A 248 -0.81 -18.77 10.91
C ALA A 248 -0.48 -18.41 12.37
N ASP A 249 0.80 -18.35 12.71
CA ASP A 249 1.26 -18.08 14.07
C ASP A 249 0.92 -16.66 14.52
N ARG A 250 1.01 -15.68 13.60
CA ARG A 250 0.62 -14.29 13.90
C ARG A 250 -0.84 -14.22 14.35
N TRP A 251 -1.76 -14.89 13.66
CA TRP A 251 -3.17 -14.93 14.08
C TRP A 251 -3.31 -15.56 15.48
N ARG A 252 -2.63 -16.70 15.71
CA ARG A 252 -2.71 -17.42 17.01
C ARG A 252 -2.22 -16.60 18.19
N VAL A 253 -1.19 -15.78 18.00
CA VAL A 253 -0.60 -14.97 19.06
C VAL A 253 -1.38 -13.68 19.26
N HIS A 254 -1.67 -12.95 18.19
CA HIS A 254 -2.24 -11.59 18.29
C HIS A 254 -3.76 -11.60 18.43
N ASN A 255 -4.45 -12.53 17.77
CA ASN A 255 -5.92 -12.54 17.74
C ASN A 255 -6.50 -13.96 17.96
N PRO A 256 -6.08 -14.70 19.02
CA PRO A 256 -6.50 -16.09 19.22
C PRO A 256 -8.02 -16.28 19.34
N GLN A 257 -8.71 -15.28 19.89
CA GLN A 257 -10.14 -15.33 20.17
C GLN A 257 -11.01 -14.93 18.97
N ASP A 258 -10.41 -14.35 17.94
CA ASP A 258 -11.16 -13.76 16.84
C ASP A 258 -11.46 -14.82 15.78
N LYS A 259 -12.76 -15.04 15.55
CA LYS A 259 -13.24 -15.94 14.49
C LYS A 259 -13.07 -15.32 13.10
N THR A 260 -13.23 -14.01 12.98
CA THR A 260 -12.99 -13.27 11.74
C THR A 260 -12.11 -12.05 12.03
N ARG A 261 -11.28 -11.68 11.06
CA ARG A 261 -10.46 -10.46 11.10
C ARG A 261 -10.62 -9.70 9.80
N VAL A 262 -10.61 -8.38 9.94
CA VAL A 262 -10.53 -7.48 8.79
C VAL A 262 -9.09 -7.44 8.32
N MET A 263 -8.88 -7.39 7.00
CA MET A 263 -7.56 -7.28 6.40
C MET A 263 -7.43 -5.90 5.77
N TRP A 264 -7.29 -4.88 6.61
CA TRP A 264 -7.30 -3.48 6.19
C TRP A 264 -6.12 -3.16 5.27
N ASP A 265 -4.93 -3.59 5.65
CA ASP A 265 -3.69 -3.37 4.91
C ASP A 265 -3.69 -4.08 3.57
N LEU A 266 -4.11 -5.35 3.59
CA LEU A 266 -4.25 -6.16 2.38
C LEU A 266 -5.28 -5.53 1.43
N ALA A 267 -6.38 -4.97 1.94
CA ALA A 267 -7.38 -4.31 1.10
C ALA A 267 -6.77 -3.12 0.33
N LEU A 268 -5.94 -2.29 0.98
CA LEU A 268 -5.24 -1.21 0.29
C LEU A 268 -4.30 -1.76 -0.80
N VAL A 269 -3.46 -2.73 -0.45
CA VAL A 269 -2.49 -3.31 -1.40
C VAL A 269 -3.21 -3.93 -2.60
N MET A 270 -4.26 -4.71 -2.38
CA MET A 270 -5.00 -5.36 -3.45
C MET A 270 -5.80 -4.38 -4.29
N ALA A 271 -6.39 -3.32 -3.69
CA ALA A 271 -7.05 -2.25 -4.44
C ALA A 271 -6.07 -1.40 -5.27
N TYR A 272 -4.80 -1.31 -4.83
CA TYR A 272 -3.73 -0.68 -5.59
C TYR A 272 -3.31 -1.55 -6.79
N VAL A 273 -3.09 -2.85 -6.57
CA VAL A 273 -2.66 -3.81 -7.60
C VAL A 273 -3.77 -4.07 -8.63
N HIS A 274 -5.03 -4.14 -8.17
CA HIS A 274 -6.21 -4.39 -8.98
C HIS A 274 -7.17 -3.20 -8.91
N PRO A 275 -6.86 -2.08 -9.58
CA PRO A 275 -7.72 -0.90 -9.55
C PRO A 275 -9.13 -1.17 -10.11
N GLU A 276 -9.30 -2.21 -10.93
CA GLU A 276 -10.59 -2.65 -11.44
C GLU A 276 -11.50 -3.33 -10.39
N TRP A 277 -10.96 -3.64 -9.20
CA TRP A 277 -11.72 -4.21 -8.08
C TRP A 277 -12.09 -3.16 -7.04
N ALA A 278 -11.85 -1.88 -7.31
CA ALA A 278 -12.13 -0.82 -6.36
C ALA A 278 -12.72 0.41 -7.04
N THR A 279 -13.59 1.11 -6.32
CA THR A 279 -14.12 2.41 -6.76
C THR A 279 -13.33 3.51 -6.05
N VAL A 280 -12.80 4.46 -6.82
CA VAL A 280 -12.10 5.65 -6.30
C VAL A 280 -12.94 6.89 -6.57
N SER A 281 -13.19 7.66 -5.51
CA SER A 281 -13.94 8.91 -5.54
C SER A 281 -13.04 10.11 -5.27
N SER A 282 -13.23 11.19 -6.03
CA SER A 282 -12.60 12.48 -5.75
C SER A 282 -13.39 13.23 -4.67
N VAL A 283 -12.73 13.58 -3.57
CA VAL A 283 -13.36 14.21 -2.41
C VAL A 283 -12.57 15.42 -1.93
N MET A 284 -13.26 16.39 -1.33
CA MET A 284 -12.58 17.49 -0.65
C MET A 284 -11.94 16.99 0.64
N THR A 285 -10.77 17.54 0.95
CA THR A 285 -10.11 17.38 2.25
C THR A 285 -11.03 17.79 3.41
N PRO A 286 -10.77 17.30 4.65
CA PRO A 286 -11.49 17.71 5.84
C PRO A 286 -11.50 19.24 6.03
N PRO A 287 -12.56 19.84 6.61
CA PRO A 287 -12.70 21.30 6.70
C PRO A 287 -11.57 22.03 7.44
N GLU A 288 -10.87 21.34 8.35
CA GLU A 288 -9.72 21.87 9.10
C GLU A 288 -8.40 21.88 8.30
N ASN A 289 -8.36 21.24 7.13
CA ASN A 289 -7.19 21.20 6.25
C ASN A 289 -7.30 22.21 5.10
N THR A 290 -6.18 22.41 4.38
CA THR A 290 -6.15 23.16 3.12
C THR A 290 -7.22 22.62 2.17
N PRO A 291 -8.16 23.44 1.67
CA PRO A 291 -9.21 22.97 0.77
C PRO A 291 -8.64 22.51 -0.56
N ARG A 292 -8.60 21.18 -0.78
CA ARG A 292 -8.16 20.59 -2.03
C ARG A 292 -8.82 19.24 -2.27
N VAL A 293 -8.71 18.73 -3.49
CA VAL A 293 -9.19 17.39 -3.84
C VAL A 293 -8.11 16.36 -3.51
N VAL A 294 -8.55 15.26 -2.89
CA VAL A 294 -7.82 14.00 -2.72
C VAL A 294 -8.67 12.85 -3.26
N GLN A 295 -8.05 11.69 -3.48
CA GLN A 295 -8.76 10.50 -3.91
C GLN A 295 -9.02 9.58 -2.72
N VAL A 296 -10.19 8.95 -2.67
CA VAL A 296 -10.58 8.01 -1.62
C VAL A 296 -11.16 6.76 -2.24
N TYR A 297 -10.70 5.58 -1.80
CA TYR A 297 -11.40 4.34 -2.09
C TYR A 297 -12.73 4.32 -1.34
N THR A 298 -13.83 4.07 -2.06
CA THR A 298 -15.19 4.04 -1.51
C THR A 298 -15.81 2.65 -1.54
N GLU A 299 -15.36 1.78 -2.44
CA GLU A 299 -15.83 0.40 -2.55
C GLU A 299 -14.69 -0.53 -2.96
N ILE A 300 -14.78 -1.81 -2.56
CA ILE A 300 -13.87 -2.89 -2.97
C ILE A 300 -14.64 -4.18 -3.24
N ASP A 301 -14.17 -4.97 -4.21
CA ASP A 301 -14.66 -6.32 -4.49
C ASP A 301 -13.93 -7.33 -3.59
N ALA A 302 -14.43 -7.46 -2.35
CA ALA A 302 -13.79 -8.29 -1.33
C ALA A 302 -13.78 -9.79 -1.67
N ASP A 303 -14.72 -10.28 -2.49
CA ASP A 303 -14.76 -11.68 -2.92
C ASP A 303 -13.59 -11.98 -3.87
N LYS A 304 -13.40 -11.16 -4.91
CA LYS A 304 -12.24 -11.31 -5.80
C LYS A 304 -10.92 -11.18 -5.05
N MET A 305 -10.83 -10.22 -4.13
CA MET A 305 -9.63 -10.04 -3.32
C MET A 305 -9.31 -11.28 -2.46
N ARG A 306 -10.33 -11.90 -1.83
CA ARG A 306 -10.13 -13.16 -1.09
C ARG A 306 -9.62 -14.26 -1.99
N GLU A 307 -10.28 -14.49 -3.13
CA GLU A 307 -9.91 -15.55 -4.06
C GLU A 307 -8.48 -15.39 -4.58
N GLU A 308 -8.14 -14.16 -4.98
CA GLU A 308 -6.83 -13.82 -5.52
C GLU A 308 -5.71 -13.97 -4.50
N PHE A 309 -5.91 -13.51 -3.26
CA PHE A 309 -4.90 -13.66 -2.21
C PHE A 309 -4.50 -15.14 -2.04
N TRP A 310 -5.49 -16.03 -1.95
CA TRP A 310 -5.23 -17.46 -1.79
C TRP A 310 -4.62 -18.08 -3.04
N ARG A 311 -5.05 -17.65 -4.23
CA ARG A 311 -4.45 -18.11 -5.49
C ARG A 311 -2.95 -17.78 -5.53
N LEU A 312 -2.60 -16.51 -5.31
CA LEU A 312 -1.22 -16.03 -5.41
C LEU A 312 -0.33 -16.56 -4.27
N LEU A 313 -0.85 -16.66 -3.04
CA LEU A 313 -0.09 -17.22 -1.91
C LEU A 313 0.37 -18.65 -2.20
N LYS A 314 -0.43 -19.43 -2.94
CA LYS A 314 -0.13 -20.83 -3.30
C LYS A 314 0.73 -21.01 -4.54
N GLU A 315 0.99 -19.95 -5.30
CA GLU A 315 1.94 -20.02 -6.42
C GLU A 315 3.37 -20.09 -5.88
N SER A 316 4.13 -21.05 -6.42
CA SER A 316 5.52 -21.35 -6.02
C SER A 316 6.51 -20.35 -6.60
#